data_AF-A0A2W6C7Y2-F1
#
_entry.id   AF-A0A2W6C7Y2-F1
#
_cell.length_a   1.000
_cell.length_b   1.000
_cell.length_c   1.000
_cell.angle_alpha   90.00
_cell.angle_beta   90.00
_cell.angle_gamma   90.00
#
_symmetry.space_group_name_H-M   'P 1'
#
loop_
_entity.id
_entity.type
_entity.pdbx_description
1 polymer ?
#
loop_
_entity_poly.entity_id
_entity_poly.type
_entity_poly.pdbx_seq_one_letter_code
_entity_poly.pdbx_strand_id
1 'polypeptide(L)'
;MIPRDVRRRWKGNLCIDATPVAAFGKRGTTRKSDLVGIEPDAAWYVREGDHRDPGDDRGKVYRKSLWGWEATLSVMSTNDPAGAVEFPYLVGAIGFGKPGHDVSGHGTRSFASIIERGHPVGHAIADRAYFPNSKPEDLQLPLRALGYDLVFDYRADQLGIRDGHAGAIQVEGAWYCPSMPQPLIDATLDYRVNKVIDEATWRQRIEQRRNYLLRAKERPDADGHVPMACPAAGPSATVSCPLKPAKGRTAGRTRIPVVPAHPDRICTNRASVSFPPSAGAKYDQALHYGGPEWQAMYSTARNTIEGFNGYLKDANREALDQPGRRRIRGYTAQYLFTALLVVSANIRKLRAFLAEAAA
;
A
#
# COMPACT_ATOMS: atom_id res chain seq x y z
N MET A 1 17.12 8.86 -23.18
CA MET A 1 16.29 7.63 -23.06
C MET A 1 16.99 6.69 -22.08
N ILE A 2 16.26 5.99 -21.21
CA ILE A 2 16.85 5.08 -20.21
C ILE A 2 17.49 3.90 -20.95
N PRO A 3 18.76 3.55 -20.69
CA PRO A 3 19.38 2.36 -21.28
C PRO A 3 18.55 1.10 -21.02
N ARG A 4 18.45 0.24 -22.03
CA ARG A 4 17.56 -0.94 -22.01
C ARG A 4 17.92 -1.90 -20.87
N ASP A 5 19.20 -2.05 -20.58
CA ASP A 5 19.72 -2.87 -19.49
C ASP A 5 19.30 -2.29 -18.13
N VAL A 6 19.45 -0.98 -17.90
CA VAL A 6 19.01 -0.31 -16.67
C VAL A 6 17.51 -0.46 -16.47
N ARG A 7 16.71 -0.26 -17.53
CA ARG A 7 15.25 -0.39 -17.47
C ARG A 7 14.80 -1.81 -17.09
N ARG A 8 15.54 -2.84 -17.52
CA ARG A 8 15.20 -4.26 -17.28
C ARG A 8 15.55 -4.74 -15.87
N ARG A 9 16.34 -3.98 -15.11
CA ARG A 9 16.67 -4.32 -13.71
C ARG A 9 15.47 -4.12 -12.80
N TRP A 10 14.61 -3.15 -13.07
CA TRP A 10 13.42 -2.89 -12.27
C TRP A 10 12.40 -4.04 -12.40
N LYS A 11 11.97 -4.59 -11.26
CA LYS A 11 11.05 -5.75 -11.19
C LYS A 11 9.57 -5.39 -11.01
N GLY A 12 9.19 -4.12 -11.21
CA GLY A 12 7.78 -3.72 -11.20
C GLY A 12 7.27 -3.15 -9.88
N ASN A 13 8.12 -3.04 -8.85
CA ASN A 13 7.75 -2.44 -7.56
C ASN A 13 7.45 -0.94 -7.74
N LEU A 14 6.28 -0.49 -7.29
CA LEU A 14 5.84 0.91 -7.36
C LEU A 14 5.33 1.37 -6.00
N CYS A 15 5.64 2.61 -5.64
CA CYS A 15 4.95 3.32 -4.59
C CYS A 15 3.98 4.35 -5.19
N ILE A 16 2.78 4.47 -4.65
CA ILE A 16 1.79 5.46 -5.07
C ILE A 16 1.51 6.46 -3.94
N ASP A 17 1.45 7.74 -4.30
CA ASP A 17 1.13 8.83 -3.40
C ASP A 17 0.51 9.99 -4.20
N ALA A 18 -0.33 10.79 -3.54
CA ALA A 18 -0.89 12.01 -4.10
C ALA A 18 -0.13 13.24 -3.59
N THR A 19 0.12 14.20 -4.48
CA THR A 19 0.72 15.47 -4.10
C THR A 19 -0.15 16.62 -4.58
N PRO A 20 -0.42 17.63 -3.73
CA PRO A 20 -1.27 18.74 -4.13
C PRO A 20 -0.59 19.62 -5.18
N VAL A 21 -1.35 20.04 -6.17
CA VAL A 21 -0.97 20.98 -7.21
C VAL A 21 -1.86 22.21 -7.07
N ALA A 22 -1.32 23.26 -6.47
CA ALA A 22 -2.04 24.50 -6.25
C ALA A 22 -2.44 25.15 -7.58
N ALA A 23 -3.66 25.65 -7.65
CA ALA A 23 -4.11 26.49 -8.75
C ALA A 23 -3.52 27.90 -8.62
N PHE A 24 -3.36 28.59 -9.75
CA PHE A 24 -2.97 30.01 -9.73
C PHE A 24 -4.10 30.89 -9.18
N GLY A 25 -5.35 30.59 -9.55
CA GLY A 25 -6.53 31.16 -8.93
C GLY A 25 -6.75 30.62 -7.52
N LYS A 26 -6.19 31.28 -6.50
CA LYS A 26 -6.24 30.80 -5.10
C LYS A 26 -7.61 30.95 -4.42
N ARG A 27 -8.50 31.77 -4.97
CA ARG A 27 -9.86 31.97 -4.44
C ARG A 27 -10.73 30.81 -4.92
N GLY A 28 -10.82 29.79 -4.08
CA GLY A 28 -11.69 28.65 -4.30
C GLY A 28 -13.16 28.97 -4.10
N THR A 29 -14.02 28.08 -4.58
CA THR A 29 -15.46 28.15 -4.33
C THR A 29 -15.77 27.54 -2.97
N THR A 30 -16.57 28.21 -2.15
CA THR A 30 -17.15 27.65 -0.92
C THR A 30 -18.63 27.35 -1.14
N ARG A 31 -19.22 26.45 -0.35
CA ARG A 31 -20.65 26.08 -0.43
C ARG A 31 -21.61 27.26 -0.23
N LYS A 32 -21.15 28.31 0.46
CA LYS A 32 -21.92 29.51 0.79
C LYS A 32 -21.71 30.66 -0.21
N SER A 33 -20.85 30.46 -1.23
CA SER A 33 -20.52 31.50 -2.20
C SER A 33 -21.48 31.43 -3.38
N ASP A 34 -22.10 32.56 -3.72
CA ASP A 34 -22.84 32.74 -4.99
C ASP A 34 -21.90 32.90 -6.20
N LEU A 35 -20.59 33.02 -5.95
CA LEU A 35 -19.55 33.15 -6.96
C LEU A 35 -18.76 31.84 -7.09
N VAL A 36 -18.42 31.48 -8.34
CA VAL A 36 -17.51 30.38 -8.65
C VAL A 36 -16.07 30.88 -8.71
N GLY A 37 -15.15 30.11 -8.14
CA GLY A 37 -13.72 30.32 -8.33
C GLY A 37 -13.34 30.27 -9.81
N ILE A 38 -12.31 31.03 -10.17
CA ILE A 38 -11.84 31.15 -11.56
C ILE A 38 -11.25 29.84 -12.14
N GLU A 39 -11.05 28.85 -11.26
CA GLU A 39 -10.62 27.49 -11.55
C GLU A 39 -11.74 26.56 -11.07
N PRO A 40 -12.86 26.45 -11.83
CA PRO A 40 -14.07 25.75 -11.38
C PRO A 40 -13.89 24.23 -11.27
N ASP A 41 -12.89 23.67 -11.96
CA ASP A 41 -12.58 22.24 -11.95
C ASP A 41 -11.66 21.82 -10.80
N ALA A 42 -11.13 22.78 -10.03
CA ALA A 42 -10.33 22.50 -8.84
C ALA A 42 -11.24 22.22 -7.63
N ALA A 43 -10.63 21.77 -6.53
CA ALA A 43 -11.32 21.63 -5.25
C ALA A 43 -10.40 22.04 -4.10
N TRP A 44 -10.99 22.11 -2.90
CA TRP A 44 -10.21 22.28 -1.68
C TRP A 44 -9.40 21.02 -1.41
N TYR A 45 -8.11 21.19 -1.20
CA TYR A 45 -7.27 20.22 -0.54
C TYR A 45 -7.07 20.68 0.90
N VAL A 46 -7.35 19.78 1.84
CA VAL A 46 -7.14 20.00 3.27
C VAL A 46 -6.23 18.90 3.78
N ARG A 47 -5.07 19.28 4.35
CA ARG A 47 -4.06 18.31 4.79
C ARG A 47 -4.54 17.40 5.93
N GLU A 48 -5.46 17.89 6.75
CA GLU A 48 -6.04 17.18 7.89
C GLU A 48 -7.56 17.01 7.67
N GLY A 49 -7.99 15.89 7.09
CA GLY A 49 -9.42 15.61 6.92
C GLY A 49 -9.75 14.96 5.59
N ASP A 50 -11.01 15.09 5.18
CA ASP A 50 -11.59 14.50 3.97
C ASP A 50 -11.69 15.51 2.82
N HIS A 51 -10.78 16.49 2.78
CA HIS A 51 -10.69 17.52 1.75
C HIS A 51 -11.97 18.36 1.57
N ARG A 52 -12.87 18.40 2.58
CA ARG A 52 -14.06 19.25 2.57
C ARG A 52 -13.72 20.74 2.56
N ASP A 53 -14.72 21.52 2.15
CA ASP A 53 -14.70 22.98 2.20
C ASP A 53 -14.33 23.46 3.63
N PRO A 54 -13.26 24.27 3.78
CA PRO A 54 -12.88 24.85 5.05
C PRO A 54 -13.95 25.75 5.70
N GLY A 55 -14.98 26.15 4.94
CA GLY A 55 -16.11 26.97 5.40
C GLY A 55 -17.36 26.20 5.85
N ASP A 56 -17.29 24.87 6.00
CA ASP A 56 -18.42 24.09 6.54
C ASP A 56 -18.69 24.40 8.03
N ASP A 57 -19.95 24.25 8.47
CA ASP A 57 -20.54 24.83 9.69
C ASP A 57 -19.97 24.34 11.04
N ARG A 58 -18.77 23.78 11.08
CA ARG A 58 -18.13 23.25 12.29
C ARG A 58 -17.02 24.13 12.86
N GLY A 59 -16.81 25.34 12.32
CA GLY A 59 -15.87 26.31 12.88
C GLY A 59 -14.41 25.84 12.95
N LYS A 60 -14.05 24.77 12.23
CA LYS A 60 -12.71 24.18 12.29
C LYS A 60 -11.81 24.92 11.30
N VAL A 61 -10.99 25.84 11.81
CA VAL A 61 -9.97 26.53 11.00
C VAL A 61 -8.88 25.53 10.62
N TYR A 62 -8.92 25.02 9.39
CA TYR A 62 -7.88 24.16 8.87
C TYR A 62 -6.59 24.96 8.66
N ARG A 63 -5.51 24.58 9.36
CA ARG A 63 -4.23 25.31 9.35
C ARG A 63 -3.53 25.36 7.99
N LYS A 64 -3.84 24.41 7.09
CA LYS A 64 -3.25 24.32 5.74
C LYS A 64 -4.28 23.77 4.75
N SER A 65 -4.97 24.67 4.06
CA SER A 65 -5.80 24.37 2.89
C SER A 65 -5.24 25.04 1.64
N LEU A 66 -5.52 24.46 0.48
CA LEU A 66 -5.21 25.05 -0.82
C LEU A 66 -6.34 24.75 -1.80
N TRP A 67 -6.55 25.63 -2.78
CA TRP A 67 -7.43 25.38 -3.91
C TRP A 67 -6.59 24.85 -5.08
N GLY A 68 -6.98 23.70 -5.62
CA GLY A 68 -6.21 23.07 -6.71
C GLY A 68 -6.64 21.64 -7.02
N TRP A 69 -5.66 20.89 -7.49
CA TRP A 69 -5.79 19.49 -7.86
C TRP A 69 -4.83 18.62 -7.06
N GLU A 70 -4.93 17.31 -7.23
CA GLU A 70 -3.91 16.36 -6.80
C GLU A 70 -3.30 15.67 -8.02
N ALA A 71 -1.99 15.53 -8.01
CA ALA A 71 -1.27 14.64 -8.91
C ALA A 71 -0.95 13.35 -8.16
N THR A 72 -1.55 12.25 -8.60
CA THR A 72 -1.25 10.90 -8.13
C THR A 72 -0.06 10.36 -8.91
N LEU A 73 1.04 10.06 -8.24
CA LEU A 73 2.27 9.59 -8.87
C LEU A 73 2.53 8.14 -8.47
N SER A 74 2.79 7.30 -9.46
CA SER A 74 3.34 5.96 -9.24
C SER A 74 4.84 5.99 -9.52
N VAL A 75 5.65 5.91 -8.46
CA VAL A 75 7.11 6.01 -8.51
C VAL A 75 7.73 4.62 -8.37
N MET A 76 8.70 4.30 -9.22
CA MET A 76 9.49 3.07 -9.11
C MET A 76 10.13 2.96 -7.72
N SER A 77 10.02 1.79 -7.11
CA SER A 77 10.63 1.47 -5.82
C SER A 77 11.73 0.41 -5.97
N THR A 78 12.53 0.25 -4.92
CA THR A 78 13.60 -0.75 -4.86
C THR A 78 13.10 -2.16 -5.09
N ASN A 79 13.94 -3.01 -5.71
CA ASN A 79 13.74 -4.46 -5.76
C ASN A 79 14.08 -5.12 -4.42
N ASP A 80 15.11 -4.62 -3.76
CA ASP A 80 15.67 -5.11 -2.51
C ASP A 80 16.05 -3.90 -1.64
N PRO A 81 15.35 -3.65 -0.53
CA PRO A 81 15.66 -2.53 0.38
C PRO A 81 17.06 -2.57 0.99
N ALA A 82 17.69 -3.74 1.07
CA ALA A 82 19.06 -3.91 1.57
C ALA A 82 20.12 -3.83 0.45
N GLY A 83 19.69 -3.86 -0.81
CA GLY A 83 20.57 -3.86 -1.97
C GLY A 83 21.02 -2.46 -2.40
N ALA A 84 21.98 -2.44 -3.32
CA ALA A 84 22.41 -1.22 -3.99
C ALA A 84 21.32 -0.67 -4.93
N VAL A 85 21.39 0.62 -5.26
CA VAL A 85 20.48 1.24 -6.22
C VAL A 85 20.86 0.80 -7.64
N GLU A 86 20.08 -0.10 -8.23
CA GLU A 86 20.37 -0.70 -9.54
C GLU A 86 19.84 0.11 -10.74
N PHE A 87 18.88 1.00 -10.50
CA PHE A 87 18.16 1.81 -11.48
C PHE A 87 17.62 3.10 -10.84
N PRO A 88 17.39 4.18 -11.63
CA PRO A 88 16.83 5.40 -11.08
C PRO A 88 15.35 5.21 -10.73
N TYR A 89 14.94 5.68 -9.55
CA TYR A 89 13.53 5.69 -9.14
C TYR A 89 12.75 6.81 -9.83
N LEU A 90 12.14 6.48 -10.97
CA LEU A 90 11.39 7.40 -11.82
C LEU A 90 9.88 7.29 -11.59
N VAL A 91 9.13 8.33 -11.94
CA VAL A 91 7.67 8.22 -12.06
C VAL A 91 7.34 7.39 -13.30
N GLY A 92 6.63 6.27 -13.08
CA GLY A 92 6.15 5.38 -14.14
C GLY A 92 4.78 5.77 -14.69
N ALA A 93 3.94 6.44 -13.89
CA ALA A 93 2.61 6.89 -14.28
C ALA A 93 2.13 8.08 -13.43
N ILE A 94 1.26 8.92 -14.01
CA ILE A 94 0.66 10.08 -13.37
C ILE A 94 -0.85 10.13 -13.61
N GLY A 95 -1.63 10.20 -12.54
CA GLY A 95 -3.02 10.62 -12.54
C GLY A 95 -3.15 12.07 -12.07
N PHE A 96 -4.22 12.74 -12.46
CA PHE A 96 -4.50 14.11 -12.04
C PHE A 96 -6.00 14.25 -11.79
N GLY A 97 -6.41 14.91 -10.71
CA GLY A 97 -7.81 14.90 -10.31
C GLY A 97 -8.13 15.89 -9.20
N LYS A 98 -9.42 15.94 -8.83
CA LYS A 98 -9.85 16.70 -7.65
C LYS A 98 -9.34 16.00 -6.38
N PRO A 99 -8.88 16.77 -5.38
CA PRO A 99 -8.40 16.22 -4.12
C PRO A 99 -9.38 15.24 -3.48
N GLY A 100 -8.94 14.01 -3.18
CA GLY A 100 -9.75 13.01 -2.47
C GLY A 100 -10.97 12.43 -3.20
N HIS A 101 -11.23 12.77 -4.47
CA HIS A 101 -12.44 12.34 -5.18
C HIS A 101 -12.37 10.93 -5.81
N ASP A 102 -11.21 10.51 -6.34
CA ASP A 102 -11.07 9.24 -7.07
C ASP A 102 -9.75 8.52 -6.74
N VAL A 103 -9.41 8.45 -5.46
CA VAL A 103 -8.14 7.86 -4.98
C VAL A 103 -7.96 6.43 -5.51
N SER A 104 -9.01 5.62 -5.44
CA SER A 104 -8.99 4.23 -5.92
C SER A 104 -8.89 4.14 -7.45
N GLY A 105 -9.66 4.91 -8.21
CA GLY A 105 -9.61 4.87 -9.67
C GLY A 105 -8.31 5.43 -10.24
N HIS A 106 -7.72 6.46 -9.63
CA HIS A 106 -6.39 6.94 -9.97
C HIS A 106 -5.33 5.86 -9.73
N GLY A 107 -5.41 5.12 -8.61
CA GLY A 107 -4.56 3.97 -8.34
C GLY A 107 -4.68 2.90 -9.44
N THR A 108 -5.87 2.34 -9.62
CA THR A 108 -6.10 1.23 -10.55
C THR A 108 -5.70 1.58 -11.98
N ARG A 109 -6.07 2.77 -12.49
CA ARG A 109 -5.66 3.21 -13.84
C ARG A 109 -4.15 3.39 -13.97
N SER A 110 -3.47 3.89 -12.94
CA SER A 110 -2.02 4.07 -12.95
C SER A 110 -1.28 2.75 -13.10
N PHE A 111 -1.65 1.74 -12.30
CA PHE A 111 -1.07 0.41 -12.34
C PHE A 111 -1.45 -0.37 -13.60
N ALA A 112 -2.71 -0.31 -14.06
CA ALA A 112 -3.13 -0.91 -15.33
C ALA A 112 -2.31 -0.38 -16.51
N SER A 113 -2.10 0.94 -16.54
CA SER A 113 -1.33 1.60 -17.61
C SER A 113 0.15 1.16 -17.65
N ILE A 114 0.74 0.77 -16.51
CA ILE A 114 2.10 0.22 -16.44
C ILE A 114 2.15 -1.13 -17.17
N ILE A 115 1.17 -2.00 -16.93
CA ILE A 115 1.06 -3.32 -17.56
C ILE A 115 0.77 -3.20 -19.06
N GLU A 116 -0.14 -2.31 -19.47
CA GLU A 116 -0.46 -2.06 -20.88
C GLU A 116 0.79 -1.65 -21.69
N ARG A 117 1.76 -0.98 -21.04
CA ARG A 117 3.05 -0.61 -21.65
C ARG A 117 4.10 -1.74 -21.62
N GLY A 118 3.74 -2.94 -21.18
CA GLY A 118 4.61 -4.12 -21.14
C GLY A 118 5.68 -4.08 -20.05
N HIS A 119 5.44 -3.37 -18.94
CA HIS A 119 6.33 -3.34 -17.78
C HIS A 119 6.06 -4.50 -16.81
N PRO A 120 7.07 -4.92 -16.03
CA PRO A 120 6.89 -6.00 -15.05
C PRO A 120 5.97 -5.58 -13.90
N VAL A 121 5.45 -6.59 -13.23
CA VAL A 121 4.57 -6.47 -12.06
C VAL A 121 5.32 -6.94 -10.82
N GLY A 122 5.14 -6.23 -9.72
CA GLY A 122 5.76 -6.53 -8.44
C GLY A 122 4.90 -6.02 -7.29
N HIS A 123 5.49 -5.34 -6.32
CA HIS A 123 4.76 -4.76 -5.20
C HIS A 123 4.04 -3.46 -5.58
N ALA A 124 2.77 -3.34 -5.22
CA ALA A 124 2.02 -2.09 -5.17
C ALA A 124 2.02 -1.56 -3.73
N ILE A 125 2.73 -0.45 -3.51
CA ILE A 125 3.01 0.09 -2.19
C ILE A 125 2.29 1.42 -2.02
N ALA A 126 1.47 1.58 -0.99
CA ALA A 126 0.75 2.84 -0.78
C ALA A 126 0.58 3.18 0.69
N ASP A 127 0.27 4.44 0.95
CA ASP A 127 -0.10 4.89 2.29
C ASP A 127 -1.52 4.42 2.70
N ARG A 128 -1.92 4.87 3.90
CA ARG A 128 -3.20 4.53 4.51
C ARG A 128 -4.42 5.12 3.80
N ALA A 129 -4.25 6.16 2.99
CA ALA A 129 -5.34 6.78 2.24
C ALA A 129 -5.78 5.89 1.08
N TYR A 130 -4.84 5.20 0.42
CA TYR A 130 -5.13 4.19 -0.59
C TYR A 130 -5.55 2.87 0.07
N PHE A 131 -4.65 2.25 0.83
CA PHE A 131 -4.87 0.95 1.45
C PHE A 131 -4.88 1.04 2.98
N PRO A 132 -5.85 0.46 3.69
CA PRO A 132 -6.98 -0.33 3.21
C PRO A 132 -8.28 0.48 3.16
N ASN A 133 -8.21 1.81 2.97
CA ASN A 133 -9.39 2.67 3.00
C ASN A 133 -10.28 2.59 1.77
N SER A 134 -9.70 2.22 0.63
CA SER A 134 -10.46 1.91 -0.58
C SER A 134 -11.33 0.66 -0.38
N LYS A 135 -12.47 0.62 -1.08
CA LYS A 135 -13.26 -0.61 -1.15
C LYS A 135 -12.46 -1.67 -1.93
N PRO A 136 -12.49 -2.95 -1.50
CA PRO A 136 -11.73 -4.01 -2.14
C PRO A 136 -11.96 -4.11 -3.66
N GLU A 137 -13.20 -3.96 -4.09
CA GLU A 137 -13.64 -4.00 -5.49
C GLU A 137 -13.09 -2.86 -6.35
N ASP A 138 -12.78 -1.71 -5.74
CA ASP A 138 -12.35 -0.51 -6.46
C ASP A 138 -10.82 -0.45 -6.65
N LEU A 139 -10.05 -1.13 -5.78
CA LEU A 139 -8.58 -1.04 -5.78
C LEU A 139 -7.87 -2.37 -5.52
N GLN A 140 -8.10 -3.02 -4.37
CA GLN A 140 -7.30 -4.19 -3.96
C GLN A 140 -7.47 -5.38 -4.91
N LEU A 141 -8.73 -5.76 -5.22
CA LEU A 141 -9.03 -6.87 -6.10
C LEU A 141 -8.58 -6.59 -7.55
N PRO A 142 -8.86 -5.41 -8.15
CA PRO A 142 -8.30 -5.07 -9.46
C PRO A 142 -6.78 -5.16 -9.52
N LEU A 143 -6.05 -4.67 -8.52
CA LEU A 143 -4.59 -4.71 -8.51
C LEU A 143 -4.05 -6.14 -8.38
N ARG A 144 -4.67 -6.99 -7.56
CA ARG A 144 -4.31 -8.41 -7.51
C ARG A 144 -4.63 -9.15 -8.80
N ALA A 145 -5.74 -8.84 -9.46
CA ALA A 145 -6.08 -9.40 -10.77
C ALA A 145 -5.05 -9.00 -11.85
N LEU A 146 -4.43 -7.83 -11.68
CA LEU A 146 -3.29 -7.37 -12.47
C LEU A 146 -1.95 -8.01 -12.06
N GLY A 147 -1.93 -8.82 -10.99
CA GLY A 147 -0.77 -9.55 -10.49
C GLY A 147 0.08 -8.80 -9.45
N TYR A 148 -0.38 -7.63 -8.96
CA TYR A 148 0.38 -6.87 -7.97
C TYR A 148 0.22 -7.44 -6.55
N ASP A 149 1.33 -7.48 -5.84
CA ASP A 149 1.40 -7.82 -4.43
C ASP A 149 1.27 -6.55 -3.58
N LEU A 150 0.25 -6.47 -2.72
CA LEU A 150 -0.04 -5.25 -1.97
C LEU A 150 0.83 -5.13 -0.72
N VAL A 151 1.47 -3.97 -0.53
CA VAL A 151 2.26 -3.66 0.67
C VAL A 151 1.86 -2.31 1.25
N PHE A 152 1.36 -2.29 2.49
CA PHE A 152 0.87 -1.06 3.12
C PHE A 152 0.83 -1.18 4.64
N ASP A 153 0.48 -0.09 5.32
CA ASP A 153 0.35 -0.01 6.77
C ASP A 153 -1.11 0.12 7.23
N TYR A 154 -1.40 -0.28 8.46
CA TYR A 154 -2.74 -0.23 9.05
C TYR A 154 -2.90 0.93 10.04
N ARG A 155 -4.11 1.49 10.10
CA ARG A 155 -4.53 2.36 11.21
C ARG A 155 -4.82 1.57 12.49
N ALA A 156 -4.91 2.28 13.60
CA ALA A 156 -5.23 1.70 14.90
C ALA A 156 -6.53 0.88 14.90
N ASP A 157 -7.58 1.39 14.24
CA ASP A 157 -8.89 0.73 14.07
C ASP A 157 -8.87 -0.47 13.10
N GLN A 158 -7.71 -0.78 12.51
CA GLN A 158 -7.52 -1.83 11.51
C GLN A 158 -6.55 -2.94 11.95
N LEU A 159 -5.97 -2.84 13.16
CA LEU A 159 -5.06 -3.85 13.71
C LEU A 159 -5.81 -5.02 14.38
N GLY A 160 -5.16 -6.14 14.63
CA GLY A 160 -5.80 -7.34 15.18
C GLY A 160 -6.64 -8.12 14.15
N ILE A 161 -7.66 -8.86 14.60
CA ILE A 161 -8.54 -9.67 13.74
C ILE A 161 -9.41 -8.75 12.88
N ARG A 162 -9.44 -8.98 11.56
CA ARG A 162 -10.24 -8.20 10.62
C ARG A 162 -11.18 -8.99 9.74
N ASP A 163 -10.92 -10.29 9.57
CA ASP A 163 -11.78 -11.17 8.79
C ASP A 163 -11.61 -12.63 9.25
N GLY A 164 -12.44 -13.52 8.74
CA GLY A 164 -12.40 -14.95 8.97
C GLY A 164 -12.92 -15.75 7.78
N HIS A 165 -12.32 -16.90 7.51
CA HIS A 165 -12.81 -17.81 6.45
C HIS A 165 -12.54 -19.26 6.82
N ALA A 166 -13.57 -20.11 6.73
CA ALA A 166 -13.48 -21.53 7.05
C ALA A 166 -12.86 -21.83 8.44
N GLY A 167 -13.09 -20.94 9.41
CA GLY A 167 -12.55 -20.95 10.76
C GLY A 167 -11.12 -20.43 10.91
N ALA A 168 -10.43 -20.02 9.84
CA ALA A 168 -9.19 -19.26 9.96
C ALA A 168 -9.48 -17.80 10.31
N ILE A 169 -8.52 -17.13 10.96
CA ILE A 169 -8.63 -15.71 11.31
C ILE A 169 -7.62 -14.90 10.48
N GLN A 170 -8.05 -13.76 9.93
CA GLN A 170 -7.14 -12.81 9.30
C GLN A 170 -6.68 -11.79 10.34
N VAL A 171 -5.38 -11.73 10.58
CA VAL A 171 -4.77 -10.77 11.52
C VAL A 171 -3.74 -9.96 10.78
N GLU A 172 -3.97 -8.65 10.68
CA GLU A 172 -3.04 -7.71 10.02
C GLU A 172 -2.62 -8.18 8.60
N GLY A 173 -3.59 -8.76 7.88
CA GLY A 173 -3.53 -9.16 6.47
C GLY A 173 -3.17 -10.61 6.21
N ALA A 174 -2.49 -11.27 7.13
CA ALA A 174 -2.14 -12.68 7.00
C ALA A 174 -3.21 -13.61 7.62
N TRP A 175 -3.31 -14.83 7.10
CA TRP A 175 -4.23 -15.86 7.59
C TRP A 175 -3.58 -16.76 8.65
N TYR A 176 -4.20 -16.88 9.81
CA TYR A 176 -3.69 -17.66 10.94
C TYR A 176 -4.67 -18.74 11.43
N CYS A 177 -4.08 -19.72 12.11
CA CYS A 177 -4.82 -20.72 12.87
C CYS A 177 -5.70 -20.02 13.92
N PRO A 178 -6.97 -20.43 14.10
CA PRO A 178 -7.86 -19.82 15.10
C PRO A 178 -7.38 -19.98 16.54
N SER A 179 -6.46 -20.91 16.80
CA SER A 179 -5.83 -21.12 18.11
C SER A 179 -4.61 -20.22 18.36
N MET A 180 -4.36 -19.21 17.53
CA MET A 180 -3.29 -18.25 17.80
C MET A 180 -3.59 -17.51 19.12
N PRO A 181 -2.66 -17.46 20.09
CA PRO A 181 -2.91 -16.81 21.38
C PRO A 181 -3.23 -15.31 21.25
N GLN A 182 -4.14 -14.83 22.11
CA GLN A 182 -4.55 -13.42 22.14
C GLN A 182 -3.38 -12.42 22.24
N PRO A 183 -2.33 -12.64 23.07
CA PRO A 183 -1.19 -11.73 23.13
C PRO A 183 -0.42 -11.61 21.81
N LEU A 184 -0.49 -12.63 20.95
CA LEU A 184 0.07 -12.55 19.60
C LEU A 184 -0.88 -11.80 18.67
N ILE A 185 -2.19 -12.08 18.73
CA ILE A 185 -3.20 -11.35 17.94
C ILE A 185 -3.12 -9.84 18.20
N ASP A 186 -3.03 -9.43 19.46
CA ASP A 186 -3.05 -8.02 19.86
C ASP A 186 -1.67 -7.36 19.87
N ALA A 187 -0.60 -8.07 19.50
CA ALA A 187 0.78 -7.60 19.64
C ALA A 187 1.01 -6.17 19.10
N THR A 188 0.50 -5.86 17.90
CA THR A 188 0.66 -4.51 17.33
C THR A 188 -0.24 -3.48 18.02
N LEU A 189 -1.45 -3.85 18.44
CA LEU A 189 -2.32 -2.98 19.24
C LEU A 189 -1.64 -2.60 20.56
N ASP A 190 -1.07 -3.60 21.24
CA ASP A 190 -0.38 -3.42 22.52
C ASP A 190 0.82 -2.48 22.42
N TYR A 191 1.56 -2.55 21.31
CA TYR A 191 2.72 -1.69 21.07
C TYR A 191 2.34 -0.30 20.54
N ARG A 192 1.46 -0.22 19.54
CA ARG A 192 1.17 1.03 18.82
C ARG A 192 0.10 1.87 19.50
N VAL A 193 -0.89 1.24 20.13
CA VAL A 193 -2.11 1.89 20.64
C VAL A 193 -2.14 1.88 22.17
N ASN A 194 -2.10 0.69 22.79
CA ASN A 194 -2.23 0.56 24.23
C ASN A 194 -0.94 0.99 24.97
N LYS A 195 0.21 0.93 24.28
CA LYS A 195 1.54 1.27 24.83
C LYS A 195 1.91 0.44 26.06
N VAL A 196 1.53 -0.83 26.07
CA VAL A 196 1.75 -1.76 27.20
C VAL A 196 2.93 -2.72 26.98
N ILE A 197 3.50 -2.76 25.77
CA ILE A 197 4.72 -3.51 25.47
C ILE A 197 5.73 -2.64 24.72
N ASP A 198 7.01 -2.98 24.81
CA ASP A 198 8.08 -2.35 24.05
C ASP A 198 8.23 -2.93 22.64
N GLU A 199 9.10 -2.29 21.84
CA GLU A 199 9.35 -2.70 20.45
C GLU A 199 10.00 -4.10 20.37
N ALA A 200 10.87 -4.45 21.31
CA ALA A 200 11.55 -5.75 21.32
C ALA A 200 10.55 -6.89 21.54
N THR A 201 9.65 -6.74 22.52
CA THR A 201 8.56 -7.68 22.80
C THR A 201 7.61 -7.77 21.61
N TRP A 202 7.26 -6.64 21.00
CA TRP A 202 6.43 -6.62 19.80
C TRP A 202 7.05 -7.42 18.66
N ARG A 203 8.33 -7.17 18.32
CA ARG A 203 9.05 -7.90 17.27
C ARG A 203 9.10 -9.40 17.55
N GLN A 204 9.37 -9.80 18.80
CA GLN A 204 9.36 -11.19 19.20
C GLN A 204 7.97 -11.83 18.99
N ARG A 205 6.89 -11.15 19.40
CA ARG A 205 5.52 -11.63 19.20
C ARG A 205 5.14 -11.73 17.71
N ILE A 206 5.53 -10.75 16.89
CA ILE A 206 5.30 -10.78 15.43
C ILE A 206 6.00 -11.97 14.79
N GLU A 207 7.24 -12.28 15.19
CA GLU A 207 7.95 -13.45 14.69
C GLU A 207 7.29 -14.76 15.17
N GLN A 208 6.84 -14.83 16.42
CA GLN A 208 6.11 -15.98 16.95
C GLN A 208 4.81 -16.28 16.19
N ARG A 209 4.14 -15.26 15.62
CA ARG A 209 2.94 -15.46 14.79
C ARG A 209 3.21 -16.38 13.59
N ARG A 210 4.43 -16.43 13.05
CA ARG A 210 4.77 -17.28 11.89
C ARG A 210 4.49 -18.76 12.16
N ASN A 211 4.59 -19.21 13.41
CA ASN A 211 4.25 -20.58 13.77
C ASN A 211 2.77 -20.92 13.50
N TYR A 212 1.89 -19.92 13.58
CA TYR A 212 0.45 -20.08 13.40
C TYR A 212 -0.04 -19.73 11.99
N LEU A 213 0.86 -19.30 11.10
CA LEU A 213 0.54 -18.86 9.75
C LEU A 213 0.03 -20.03 8.90
N LEU A 214 -1.10 -19.84 8.22
CA LEU A 214 -1.56 -20.81 7.21
C LEU A 214 -0.59 -20.82 6.03
N ARG A 215 -0.53 -21.95 5.33
CA ARG A 215 0.34 -22.11 4.16
C ARG A 215 -0.46 -22.31 2.91
N ALA A 216 -0.23 -21.48 1.90
CA ALA A 216 -0.69 -21.75 0.55
C ALA A 216 -0.03 -23.04 0.05
N LYS A 217 -0.83 -23.94 -0.52
CA LYS A 217 -0.34 -25.21 -1.11
C LYS A 217 0.22 -25.02 -2.50
N GLU A 218 -0.29 -24.03 -3.20
CA GLU A 218 -0.02 -23.72 -4.59
C GLU A 218 -0.36 -22.24 -4.83
N ARG A 219 0.00 -21.75 -6.01
CA ARG A 219 -0.31 -20.39 -6.43
C ARG A 219 -1.83 -20.24 -6.59
N PRO A 220 -2.37 -19.00 -6.55
CA PRO A 220 -3.75 -18.76 -6.90
C PRO A 220 -4.10 -19.37 -8.25
N ASP A 221 -5.28 -19.95 -8.38
CA ASP A 221 -5.80 -20.40 -9.68
C ASP A 221 -6.22 -19.22 -10.57
N ALA A 222 -6.79 -19.51 -11.74
CA ALA A 222 -7.22 -18.48 -12.70
C ALA A 222 -8.28 -17.53 -12.13
N ASP A 223 -9.09 -18.01 -11.17
CA ASP A 223 -10.11 -17.24 -10.48
C ASP A 223 -9.60 -16.61 -9.17
N GLY A 224 -8.30 -16.73 -8.90
CA GLY A 224 -7.63 -16.17 -7.71
C GLY A 224 -7.90 -16.95 -6.42
N HIS A 225 -8.44 -18.16 -6.48
CA HIS A 225 -8.62 -18.98 -5.29
C HIS A 225 -7.29 -19.59 -4.84
N VAL A 226 -7.06 -19.60 -3.53
CA VAL A 226 -5.84 -20.16 -2.94
C VAL A 226 -6.18 -21.30 -1.98
N PRO A 227 -5.69 -22.51 -2.20
CA PRO A 227 -5.84 -23.60 -1.24
C PRO A 227 -4.88 -23.41 -0.06
N MET A 228 -5.44 -23.09 1.09
CA MET A 228 -4.71 -22.84 2.32
C MET A 228 -4.75 -24.06 3.24
N ALA A 229 -3.60 -24.40 3.81
CA ALA A 229 -3.46 -25.51 4.74
C ALA A 229 -3.14 -25.03 6.15
N CYS A 230 -3.73 -25.72 7.12
CA CYS A 230 -3.44 -25.53 8.53
C CYS A 230 -1.93 -25.70 8.80
N PRO A 231 -1.32 -24.87 9.67
CA PRO A 231 0.10 -25.01 10.05
C PRO A 231 0.42 -26.35 10.75
N ALA A 232 -0.59 -27.04 11.29
CA ALA A 232 -0.45 -28.36 11.90
C ALA A 232 -0.43 -29.52 10.87
N ALA A 233 -0.80 -29.27 9.61
CA ALA A 233 -0.96 -30.32 8.60
C ALA A 233 0.35 -30.61 7.82
N GLY A 234 0.53 -31.85 7.35
CA GLY A 234 1.65 -32.19 6.46
C GLY A 234 3.04 -32.27 7.15
N PRO A 235 4.11 -32.51 6.36
CA PRO A 235 5.44 -32.84 6.89
C PRO A 235 6.14 -31.64 7.54
N SER A 236 5.99 -30.44 6.98
CA SER A 236 6.64 -29.21 7.47
C SER A 236 5.81 -28.46 8.52
N ALA A 237 5.00 -29.18 9.31
CA ALA A 237 4.12 -28.54 10.29
C ALA A 237 4.91 -27.78 11.36
N THR A 238 4.52 -26.53 11.62
CA THR A 238 5.13 -25.61 12.59
C THR A 238 4.52 -25.76 13.98
N VAL A 239 3.28 -26.22 14.04
CA VAL A 239 2.54 -26.44 15.29
C VAL A 239 2.14 -27.91 15.46
N SER A 240 1.99 -28.33 16.72
CA SER A 240 1.41 -29.61 17.09
C SER A 240 0.01 -29.38 17.64
N CYS A 241 -1.01 -29.92 16.98
CA CYS A 241 -2.42 -29.71 17.29
C CYS A 241 -3.14 -31.05 17.49
N PRO A 242 -3.95 -31.23 18.55
CA PRO A 242 -4.66 -32.49 18.78
C PRO A 242 -5.69 -32.81 17.69
N LEU A 243 -6.20 -31.80 16.97
CA LEU A 243 -7.16 -31.99 15.88
C LEU A 243 -6.54 -32.46 14.56
N LYS A 244 -5.21 -32.52 14.45
CA LYS A 244 -4.50 -32.98 13.24
C LYS A 244 -3.54 -34.12 13.59
N PRO A 245 -3.59 -35.27 12.89
CA PRO A 245 -2.64 -36.33 13.12
C PRO A 245 -1.22 -35.84 12.78
N ALA A 246 -0.28 -36.06 13.69
CA ALA A 246 1.11 -35.69 13.49
C ALA A 246 1.69 -36.51 12.31
N LYS A 247 2.29 -35.81 11.35
CA LYS A 247 3.15 -36.43 10.32
C LYS A 247 4.59 -36.00 10.58
N GLY A 248 5.51 -36.97 10.68
CA GLY A 248 6.94 -36.73 10.92
C GLY A 248 7.28 -36.25 12.35
N ARG A 249 8.48 -35.68 12.50
CA ARG A 249 9.02 -35.26 13.80
C ARG A 249 8.24 -34.08 14.39
N THR A 250 7.82 -34.21 15.65
CA THR A 250 7.07 -33.18 16.39
C THR A 250 7.94 -32.32 17.32
N ALA A 251 9.18 -32.74 17.59
CA ALA A 251 10.12 -31.99 18.41
C ALA A 251 10.38 -30.58 17.84
N GLY A 252 10.26 -29.56 18.69
CA GLY A 252 10.42 -28.15 18.32
C GLY A 252 9.16 -27.46 17.78
N ARG A 253 8.06 -28.19 17.53
CA ARG A 253 6.78 -27.57 17.12
C ARG A 253 6.13 -26.83 18.28
N THR A 254 5.56 -25.67 18.00
CA THR A 254 4.72 -24.95 18.97
C THR A 254 3.49 -25.79 19.29
N ARG A 255 3.28 -26.13 20.57
CA ARG A 255 2.07 -26.88 20.97
C ARG A 255 0.86 -25.95 20.99
N ILE A 256 -0.25 -26.43 20.45
CA ILE A 256 -1.55 -25.75 20.58
C ILE A 256 -2.25 -26.32 21.82
N PRO A 257 -2.35 -25.55 22.92
CA PRO A 257 -2.96 -26.04 24.15
C PRO A 257 -4.49 -26.00 24.10
N VAL A 258 -5.05 -25.01 23.38
CA VAL A 258 -6.49 -24.76 23.30
C VAL A 258 -6.92 -24.78 21.84
N VAL A 259 -7.89 -25.63 21.54
CA VAL A 259 -8.51 -25.72 20.20
C VAL A 259 -9.93 -25.15 20.25
N PRO A 260 -10.48 -24.66 19.12
CA PRO A 260 -11.84 -24.16 19.08
C PRO A 260 -12.83 -25.25 19.50
N ALA A 261 -13.84 -24.89 20.28
CA ALA A 261 -14.91 -25.82 20.71
C ALA A 261 -15.68 -26.40 19.51
N HIS A 262 -15.87 -25.57 18.47
CA HIS A 262 -16.50 -25.95 17.22
C HIS A 262 -15.51 -25.73 16.06
N PRO A 263 -14.63 -26.71 15.78
CA PRO A 263 -13.63 -26.56 14.73
C PRO A 263 -14.25 -26.61 13.34
N ASP A 264 -13.93 -25.61 12.53
CA ASP A 264 -14.41 -25.51 11.14
C ASP A 264 -13.43 -26.19 10.15
N ARG A 265 -13.70 -26.08 8.84
CA ARG A 265 -13.03 -26.77 7.74
C ARG A 265 -11.51 -26.64 7.75
N ILE A 266 -10.93 -25.50 8.15
CA ILE A 266 -9.46 -25.39 8.23
C ILE A 266 -8.87 -26.37 9.27
N CYS A 267 -9.58 -26.56 10.38
CA CYS A 267 -9.21 -27.43 11.48
C CYS A 267 -9.58 -28.90 11.20
N THR A 268 -10.67 -29.17 10.48
CA THR A 268 -11.14 -30.55 10.24
C THR A 268 -10.60 -31.18 8.94
N ASN A 269 -10.37 -30.41 7.88
CA ASN A 269 -9.93 -30.95 6.59
C ASN A 269 -8.44 -31.37 6.60
N ARG A 270 -8.10 -32.60 6.18
CA ARG A 270 -6.73 -33.12 6.26
C ARG A 270 -5.74 -32.46 5.30
N ALA A 271 -6.20 -31.91 4.17
CA ALA A 271 -5.32 -31.39 3.12
C ALA A 271 -5.22 -29.86 3.13
N SER A 272 -6.27 -29.18 2.65
CA SER A 272 -6.36 -27.72 2.50
C SER A 272 -7.82 -27.30 2.36
N VAL A 273 -8.10 -26.00 2.46
CA VAL A 273 -9.39 -25.39 2.18
C VAL A 273 -9.17 -24.30 1.15
N SER A 274 -10.07 -24.18 0.16
CA SER A 274 -10.01 -23.11 -0.83
C SER A 274 -10.49 -21.77 -0.24
N PHE A 275 -9.67 -20.74 -0.42
CA PHE A 275 -9.95 -19.36 -0.02
C PHE A 275 -10.23 -18.55 -1.28
N PRO A 276 -11.42 -17.91 -1.40
CA PRO A 276 -11.70 -17.05 -2.54
C PRO A 276 -10.87 -15.77 -2.47
N PRO A 277 -10.59 -15.11 -3.61
CA PRO A 277 -9.81 -13.86 -3.63
C PRO A 277 -10.47 -12.72 -2.86
N SER A 278 -11.79 -12.78 -2.67
CA SER A 278 -12.59 -11.80 -1.92
C SER A 278 -12.45 -11.95 -0.39
N ALA A 279 -12.10 -13.13 0.12
CA ALA A 279 -11.92 -13.35 1.55
C ALA A 279 -10.74 -12.52 2.06
N GLY A 280 -10.95 -11.68 3.08
CA GLY A 280 -9.90 -10.83 3.64
C GLY A 280 -9.33 -9.80 2.66
N ALA A 281 -9.96 -9.61 1.48
CA ALA A 281 -9.37 -8.85 0.38
C ALA A 281 -9.03 -7.40 0.75
N LYS A 282 -9.76 -6.82 1.69
CA LYS A 282 -9.52 -5.44 2.13
C LYS A 282 -8.16 -5.26 2.80
N TYR A 283 -7.76 -6.25 3.59
CA TYR A 283 -6.60 -6.17 4.47
C TYR A 283 -5.48 -7.13 4.07
N ASP A 284 -5.68 -7.99 3.08
CA ASP A 284 -4.64 -8.92 2.64
C ASP A 284 -3.34 -8.20 2.26
N GLN A 285 -2.24 -8.81 2.68
CA GLN A 285 -0.91 -8.22 2.72
C GLN A 285 0.11 -9.25 2.26
N ALA A 286 0.92 -8.89 1.26
CA ALA A 286 1.88 -9.80 0.67
C ALA A 286 3.06 -10.13 1.61
N LEU A 287 3.51 -9.15 2.39
CA LEU A 287 4.62 -9.31 3.33
C LEU A 287 4.10 -9.42 4.77
N HIS A 288 4.73 -10.27 5.60
CA HIS A 288 4.31 -10.45 6.99
C HIS A 288 4.38 -9.12 7.77
N TYR A 289 3.22 -8.55 8.07
CA TYR A 289 3.11 -7.22 8.66
C TYR A 289 3.87 -7.11 10.00
N GLY A 290 4.61 -6.02 10.18
CA GLY A 290 5.50 -5.80 11.33
C GLY A 290 6.81 -6.61 11.27
N GLY A 291 6.96 -7.52 10.31
CA GLY A 291 8.21 -8.25 10.07
C GLY A 291 9.31 -7.37 9.45
N PRO A 292 10.58 -7.81 9.49
CA PRO A 292 11.70 -7.04 8.95
C PRO A 292 11.59 -6.77 7.44
N GLU A 293 11.12 -7.74 6.65
CA GLU A 293 10.91 -7.60 5.20
C GLU A 293 9.86 -6.55 4.88
N TRP A 294 8.71 -6.61 5.55
CA TRP A 294 7.64 -5.61 5.41
C TRP A 294 8.13 -4.22 5.79
N GLN A 295 8.79 -4.09 6.95
CA GLN A 295 9.30 -2.82 7.44
C GLN A 295 10.29 -2.19 6.47
N ALA A 296 11.26 -2.97 5.98
CA ALA A 296 12.28 -2.50 5.05
C ALA A 296 11.68 -2.09 3.71
N MET A 297 10.77 -2.90 3.14
CA MET A 297 10.12 -2.59 1.86
C MET A 297 9.24 -1.35 1.95
N TYR A 298 8.36 -1.30 2.96
CA TYR A 298 7.41 -0.21 3.13
C TYR A 298 8.11 1.13 3.43
N SER A 299 9.07 1.15 4.36
CA SER A 299 9.78 2.39 4.72
C SER A 299 10.62 2.94 3.57
N THR A 300 11.37 2.09 2.85
CA THR A 300 12.18 2.53 1.71
C THR A 300 11.32 3.07 0.57
N ALA A 301 10.20 2.41 0.28
CA ALA A 301 9.27 2.86 -0.75
C ALA A 301 8.61 4.21 -0.38
N ARG A 302 8.16 4.37 0.86
CA ARG A 302 7.58 5.63 1.38
C ARG A 302 8.60 6.78 1.33
N ASN A 303 9.83 6.53 1.80
CA ASN A 303 10.91 7.53 1.73
C ASN A 303 11.23 7.91 0.27
N THR A 304 11.19 6.93 -0.65
CA THR A 304 11.45 7.16 -2.07
C THR A 304 10.42 8.10 -2.70
N ILE A 305 9.12 7.87 -2.45
CA ILE A 305 8.07 8.72 -3.01
C ILE A 305 8.02 10.09 -2.35
N GLU A 306 8.23 10.18 -1.04
CA GLU A 306 8.34 11.46 -0.34
C GLU A 306 9.54 12.27 -0.84
N GLY A 307 10.68 11.61 -1.05
CA GLY A 307 11.87 12.20 -1.67
C GLY A 307 11.61 12.68 -3.10
N PHE A 308 10.88 11.91 -3.91
CA PHE A 308 10.51 12.33 -5.27
C PHE A 308 9.55 13.54 -5.25
N ASN A 309 8.56 13.53 -4.36
CA ASN A 309 7.65 14.65 -4.17
C ASN A 309 8.41 15.92 -3.76
N GLY A 310 9.42 15.81 -2.88
CA GLY A 310 10.31 16.91 -2.53
C GLY A 310 11.14 17.38 -3.73
N TYR A 311 11.69 16.44 -4.50
CA TYR A 311 12.48 16.70 -5.71
C TYR A 311 11.70 17.48 -6.77
N LEU A 312 10.40 17.18 -6.96
CA LEU A 312 9.49 17.92 -7.85
C LEU A 312 9.17 19.33 -7.35
N LYS A 313 9.22 19.55 -6.04
CA LYS A 313 8.90 20.83 -5.38
C LYS A 313 10.12 21.74 -5.23
N ASP A 314 11.30 21.32 -5.69
CA ASP A 314 12.49 22.15 -5.68
C ASP A 314 12.25 23.44 -6.49
N ALA A 315 12.25 24.58 -5.78
CA ALA A 315 12.01 25.92 -6.30
C ALA A 315 12.95 26.31 -7.44
N ASN A 316 14.18 25.79 -7.44
CA ASN A 316 15.21 26.10 -8.44
C ASN A 316 15.11 25.21 -9.68
N ARG A 317 14.19 24.24 -9.68
CA ARG A 317 14.05 23.24 -10.74
C ARG A 317 12.60 23.19 -11.24
N GLU A 318 11.88 22.11 -10.97
CA GLU A 318 10.52 21.89 -11.44
C GLU A 318 9.48 22.77 -10.71
N ALA A 319 9.72 23.13 -9.45
CA ALA A 319 8.91 24.07 -8.67
C ALA A 319 7.39 23.79 -8.76
N LEU A 320 7.01 22.53 -8.58
CA LEU A 320 5.61 22.10 -8.69
C LEU A 320 4.67 22.86 -7.74
N ASP A 321 5.16 23.26 -6.56
CA ASP A 321 4.42 24.05 -5.57
C ASP A 321 4.26 25.54 -5.92
N GLN A 322 4.90 26.01 -6.98
CA GLN A 322 4.83 27.41 -7.43
C GLN A 322 3.82 27.56 -8.60
N PRO A 323 2.55 27.85 -8.33
CA PRO A 323 1.55 28.02 -9.39
C PRO A 323 1.86 29.22 -10.31
N GLY A 324 2.69 30.18 -9.86
CA GLY A 324 3.12 31.32 -10.67
C GLY A 324 3.87 30.94 -11.96
N ARG A 325 4.41 29.71 -12.04
CA ARG A 325 5.05 29.13 -13.23
C ARG A 325 4.05 28.45 -14.19
N ARG A 326 2.81 28.26 -13.75
CA ARG A 326 1.70 27.64 -14.50
C ARG A 326 0.46 28.53 -14.42
N ARG A 327 0.48 29.67 -15.11
CA ARG A 327 -0.59 30.68 -15.04
C ARG A 327 -1.81 30.37 -15.91
N ILE A 328 -1.68 29.45 -16.86
CA ILE A 328 -2.82 29.03 -17.70
C ILE A 328 -3.83 28.30 -16.82
N ARG A 329 -5.09 28.65 -16.98
CA ARG A 329 -6.20 28.11 -16.19
C ARG A 329 -6.75 26.83 -16.81
N GLY A 330 -7.51 26.09 -16.01
CA GLY A 330 -8.25 24.91 -16.45
C GLY A 330 -7.49 23.62 -16.22
N TYR A 331 -8.27 22.56 -15.97
CA TYR A 331 -7.78 21.24 -15.61
C TYR A 331 -6.76 20.68 -16.61
N THR A 332 -7.06 20.72 -17.91
CA THR A 332 -6.22 20.12 -18.96
C THR A 332 -4.85 20.78 -19.04
N ALA A 333 -4.79 22.12 -18.98
CA ALA A 333 -3.53 22.85 -19.02
C ALA A 333 -2.66 22.55 -17.78
N GLN A 334 -3.28 22.53 -16.61
CA GLN A 334 -2.58 22.22 -15.35
C GLN A 334 -2.10 20.77 -15.30
N TYR A 335 -2.87 19.83 -15.83
CA TYR A 335 -2.43 18.45 -15.96
C TYR A 335 -1.24 18.33 -16.91
N LEU A 336 -1.33 18.90 -18.11
CA LEU A 336 -0.24 18.88 -19.09
C LEU A 336 1.06 19.46 -18.53
N PHE A 337 0.98 20.63 -17.88
CA PHE A 337 2.16 21.24 -17.26
C PHE A 337 2.73 20.41 -16.11
N THR A 338 1.87 19.87 -15.25
CA THR A 338 2.32 18.95 -14.19
C THR A 338 3.03 17.73 -14.78
N ALA A 339 2.48 17.13 -15.84
CA ALA A 339 3.09 15.99 -16.52
C ALA A 339 4.46 16.35 -17.12
N LEU A 340 4.59 17.52 -17.77
CA LEU A 340 5.87 17.99 -18.30
C LEU A 340 6.92 18.23 -17.21
N LEU A 341 6.52 18.74 -16.04
CA LEU A 341 7.41 18.88 -14.88
C LEU A 341 7.89 17.51 -14.38
N VAL A 342 6.99 16.51 -14.32
CA VAL A 342 7.36 15.13 -13.97
C VAL A 342 8.33 14.53 -14.99
N VAL A 343 8.11 14.75 -16.29
CA VAL A 343 9.04 14.32 -17.35
C VAL A 343 10.40 14.98 -17.17
N SER A 344 10.45 16.28 -16.89
CA SER A 344 11.71 17.00 -16.58
C SER A 344 12.44 16.38 -15.39
N ALA A 345 11.74 16.14 -14.28
CA ALA A 345 12.32 15.50 -13.10
C ALA A 345 12.87 14.10 -13.40
N ASN A 346 12.12 13.29 -14.17
CA ASN A 346 12.57 11.96 -14.58
C ASN A 346 13.86 12.04 -15.42
N ILE A 347 13.94 12.98 -16.37
CA ILE A 347 15.15 13.18 -17.19
C ILE A 347 16.33 13.61 -16.31
N ARG A 348 16.11 14.51 -15.35
CA ARG A 348 17.15 15.00 -14.44
C ARG A 348 17.69 13.88 -13.54
N LYS A 349 16.80 13.05 -12.99
CA LYS A 349 17.16 11.92 -12.14
C LYS A 349 17.88 10.81 -12.92
N LEU A 350 17.44 10.54 -14.15
CA LEU A 350 18.14 9.63 -15.05
C LEU A 350 19.56 10.13 -15.39
N ARG A 351 19.72 11.42 -15.69
CA ARG A 351 21.03 12.00 -15.99
C ARG A 351 22.00 11.90 -14.80
N ALA A 352 21.52 12.18 -13.59
CA ALA A 352 22.32 12.04 -12.37
C ALA A 352 22.79 10.60 -12.16
N PHE A 353 21.86 9.64 -12.26
CA PHE A 353 22.18 8.22 -12.14
C PHE A 353 23.22 7.75 -13.17
N LEU A 354 23.08 8.15 -14.44
CA LEU A 354 24.04 7.77 -15.48
C LEU A 354 25.41 8.43 -15.30
N ALA A 355 25.47 9.64 -14.74
CA ALA A 355 26.73 10.31 -14.44
C ALA A 355 27.45 9.63 -13.27
N GLU A 356 26.72 9.24 -12.21
CA GLU A 356 27.26 8.49 -11.07
C GLU A 356 27.75 7.10 -11.48
N ALA A 357 27.06 6.43 -12.41
CA ALA A 357 27.47 5.11 -12.89
C ALA A 357 28.68 5.14 -13.86
N ALA A 358 29.02 6.32 -14.40
CA ALA A 358 30.14 6.52 -15.31
C ALA A 358 31.40 7.07 -14.61
N ALA A 359 31.25 7.54 -13.36
CA ALA A 359 32.34 7.96 -12.48
C ALA A 359 32.92 6.75 -11.73
#